data_AF-A0A644T5R3-F1
#
_entry.id   AF-A0A644T5R3-F1
#
_cell.length_a   1.000
_cell.length_b   1.000
_cell.length_c   1.000
_cell.angle_alpha   90.00
_cell.angle_beta   90.00
_cell.angle_gamma   90.00
#
_symmetry.space_group_name_H-M   'P 1'
#
loop_
_entity.id
_entity.type
_entity.pdbx_description
1 polymer ?
#
loop_
_entity_poly.entity_id
_entity_poly.type
_entity_poly.pdbx_seq_one_letter_code
_entity_poly.pdbx_strand_id
1 'polypeptide(L)'
;MIKLTTMQKLFGLSLILSLFTVAIGTYSVGSLSRLSDGIDNLYNVHVKGLNAARDVNITVLRLIREEKNIILTNDESEIRRYLDVLTAERKNLEVQMQTLPQYFTSGEGKALCEKMIQSVKVTCPQKTGPPKKLV
;
A
#
# COMPACT_ATOMS: atom_id res chain seq x y z
N MET A 1 8.84 43.02 51.34
CA MET A 1 9.47 41.67 51.27
C MET A 1 8.54 40.67 51.95
N ILE A 2 7.94 39.76 51.19
CA ILE A 2 7.05 38.72 51.74
C ILE A 2 7.91 37.67 52.46
N LYS A 3 7.71 37.47 53.76
CA LYS A 3 8.40 36.42 54.55
C LYS A 3 7.70 35.07 54.33
N LEU A 4 8.05 34.37 53.26
CA LEU A 4 7.58 32.99 53.02
C LEU A 4 8.22 32.04 54.03
N THR A 5 7.42 31.21 54.70
CA THR A 5 7.91 30.21 55.66
C THR A 5 8.65 29.08 54.94
N THR A 6 9.62 28.44 55.59
CA THR A 6 10.43 27.37 54.98
C THR A 6 9.58 26.20 54.45
N MET A 7 8.45 25.92 55.12
CA MET A 7 7.45 24.92 54.70
C MET A 7 6.73 25.30 53.41
N GLN A 8 6.38 26.59 53.22
CA GLN A 8 5.73 27.06 51.99
C GLN A 8 6.68 27.00 50.77
N LYS A 9 7.98 27.20 50.99
CA LYS A 9 9.00 27.08 49.93
C LYS A 9 9.17 25.64 49.45
N LEU A 10 9.18 24.68 50.39
CA LEU A 10 9.26 23.25 50.09
C LEU A 10 8.03 22.76 49.32
N PHE A 11 6.83 23.17 49.77
CA PHE A 11 5.59 22.81 49.09
C PHE A 11 5.52 23.41 47.67
N GLY A 12 5.87 24.69 47.51
CA GLY A 12 5.93 25.35 46.21
C GLY A 12 6.93 24.69 45.25
N LEU A 13 8.10 24.28 45.74
CA LEU A 13 9.10 23.59 44.92
C LEU A 13 8.62 22.21 44.46
N SER A 14 7.96 21.44 45.35
CA SER A 14 7.38 20.14 44.99
C SER A 14 6.25 20.27 43.95
N LEU A 15 5.42 21.31 44.08
CA LEU A 15 4.34 21.61 43.14
C LEU A 15 4.90 21.93 41.75
N ILE A 16 5.93 22.77 41.68
CA ILE A 16 6.60 23.13 40.42
C ILE A 16 7.24 21.89 39.77
N LEU A 17 7.92 21.04 40.54
CA LEU A 17 8.49 19.80 40.01
C LEU A 17 7.41 18.86 39.44
N SER A 18 6.28 18.71 40.14
CA SER A 18 5.18 17.88 39.65
C SER A 18 4.56 18.42 38.36
N LEU A 19 4.35 19.74 38.27
CA LEU A 19 3.82 20.41 37.08
C LEU A 19 4.77 20.28 35.89
N PHE A 20 6.07 20.43 36.14
CA PHE A 20 7.09 20.26 35.12
C PHE A 20 7.14 18.82 34.58
N THR A 21 7.01 17.84 35.47
CA THR A 21 6.97 16.42 35.10
C THR A 21 5.73 16.10 34.26
N VAL A 22 4.56 16.63 34.62
CA VAL A 22 3.32 16.44 33.85
C VAL A 22 3.41 17.12 32.47
N ALA A 23 3.99 18.31 32.40
CA ALA A 23 4.17 19.03 31.13
C ALA A 23 5.09 18.25 30.17
N ILE A 24 6.22 17.74 30.66
CA ILE A 24 7.14 16.93 29.84
C ILE A 24 6.52 15.59 29.48
N GLY A 25 5.85 14.92 30.42
CA GLY A 25 5.20 13.64 30.18
C GLY A 25 4.13 13.73 29.09
N THR A 26 3.28 14.76 29.14
CA THR A 26 2.23 14.98 28.13
C THR A 26 2.82 15.37 26.76
N TYR A 27 3.88 16.19 26.72
CA TYR A 27 4.60 16.51 25.48
C TYR A 27 5.27 15.28 24.85
N SER A 28 5.89 14.44 25.68
CA SER A 28 6.55 13.20 25.26
C SER A 28 5.54 12.20 24.69
N VAL A 29 4.43 11.95 25.40
CA VAL A 29 3.34 11.06 24.94
C VAL A 29 2.71 11.59 23.65
N GLY A 30 2.47 12.90 23.53
CA GLY A 30 1.95 13.49 22.30
C GLY A 30 2.90 13.34 21.10
N SER A 31 4.21 13.43 21.33
CA SER A 31 5.23 13.22 20.31
C SER A 31 5.33 11.75 19.89
N LEU A 32 5.25 10.81 20.85
CA LEU A 32 5.18 9.38 20.57
C LEU A 32 3.91 9.00 19.80
N SER A 33 2.77 9.60 20.14
CA SER A 33 1.50 9.39 19.42
C SER A 33 1.64 9.79 17.95
N ARG A 34 2.20 10.97 17.68
CA ARG A 34 2.46 11.45 16.31
C ARG A 34 3.46 10.56 15.55
N LEU A 35 4.46 10.04 16.24
CA LEU A 35 5.41 9.09 15.65
C LEU A 35 4.74 7.75 15.33
N SER A 36 3.88 7.26 16.22
CA SER A 36 3.09 6.05 16.02
C SER A 36 2.15 6.19 14.81
N ASP A 37 1.44 7.32 14.70
CA ASP A 37 0.58 7.62 13.55
C ASP A 37 1.40 7.68 12.23
N GLY A 38 2.61 8.21 12.29
CA GLY A 38 3.56 8.22 11.17
C GLY A 38 4.04 6.83 10.77
N ILE A 39 4.25 5.93 11.73
CA ILE A 39 4.62 4.53 11.50
C ILE A 39 3.43 3.75 10.91
N ASP A 40 2.22 3.98 11.41
CA ASP A 40 1.01 3.38 10.86
C ASP A 40 0.74 3.83 9.44
N ASN A 41 1.01 5.11 9.12
CA ASN A 41 0.93 5.62 7.76
C ASN A 41 2.02 5.01 6.86
N LEU A 42 3.26 4.93 7.33
CA LEU A 42 4.36 4.30 6.59
C LEU A 42 4.05 2.83 6.27
N TYR A 43 3.55 2.07 7.24
CA TYR A 43 3.22 0.66 7.07
C TYR A 43 1.99 0.47 6.18
N ASN A 44 0.90 1.21 6.42
CA ASN A 44 -0.35 1.00 5.71
C ASN A 44 -0.38 1.59 4.29
N VAL A 45 0.47 2.59 4.00
CA VAL A 45 0.50 3.25 2.69
C VAL A 45 1.70 2.78 1.88
N HIS A 46 2.93 2.87 2.40
CA HIS A 46 4.11 2.52 1.61
C HIS A 46 4.34 1.00 1.50
N VAL A 47 4.26 0.23 2.59
CA VAL A 47 4.53 -1.22 2.52
C VAL A 47 3.41 -1.96 1.80
N LYS A 48 2.14 -1.65 2.12
CA LYS A 48 1.00 -2.24 1.40
C LYS A 48 0.96 -1.80 -0.06
N GLY A 49 1.27 -0.53 -0.37
CA GLY A 49 1.36 -0.04 -1.74
C GLY A 49 2.46 -0.74 -2.55
N LEU A 50 3.65 -0.93 -1.96
CA LEU A 50 4.75 -1.65 -2.60
C LEU A 50 4.40 -3.13 -2.84
N ASN A 51 3.79 -3.80 -1.86
CA ASN A 51 3.32 -5.17 -2.02
C ASN A 51 2.26 -5.28 -3.11
N ALA A 52 1.29 -4.37 -3.14
CA ALA A 52 0.27 -4.33 -4.19
C ALA A 52 0.88 -4.11 -5.59
N ALA A 53 1.88 -3.22 -5.72
CA ALA A 53 2.57 -3.00 -6.99
C ALA A 53 3.38 -4.25 -7.43
N ARG A 54 4.00 -4.94 -6.48
CA ARG A 54 4.68 -6.22 -6.73
C ARG A 54 3.70 -7.30 -7.19
N ASP A 55 2.54 -7.40 -6.56
CA ASP A 55 1.51 -8.38 -6.93
C ASP A 55 0.98 -8.14 -8.34
N VAL A 56 0.80 -6.87 -8.74
CA VAL A 56 0.47 -6.49 -10.13
C VAL A 56 1.53 -7.01 -11.09
N ASN A 57 2.81 -6.79 -10.79
CA ASN A 57 3.92 -7.24 -11.65
C ASN A 57 3.94 -8.78 -11.78
N ILE A 58 3.77 -9.52 -10.67
CA ILE A 58 3.68 -10.98 -10.68
C ILE A 58 2.51 -11.45 -11.54
N THR A 59 1.33 -10.83 -11.40
CA THR A 59 0.12 -11.19 -12.14
C THR A 59 0.31 -10.96 -13.65
N VAL A 60 0.90 -9.83 -14.04
CA VAL A 60 1.23 -9.53 -15.45
C VAL A 60 2.20 -10.55 -16.03
N LEU A 61 3.26 -10.92 -15.29
CA LEU A 61 4.22 -11.93 -15.75
C LEU A 61 3.59 -13.31 -15.89
N ARG A 62 2.66 -13.69 -14.99
CA ARG A 62 1.89 -14.93 -15.13
C ARG A 62 1.01 -14.90 -16.36
N LEU A 63 0.29 -13.80 -16.62
CA LEU A 63 -0.53 -13.66 -17.82
C LEU A 63 0.29 -13.86 -19.09
N ILE A 64 1.44 -13.19 -19.22
CA ILE A 64 2.33 -13.34 -20.36
C ILE A 64 2.84 -14.78 -20.50
N ARG A 65 3.11 -15.47 -19.38
CA ARG A 65 3.53 -16.87 -19.38
C ARG A 65 2.43 -17.79 -19.89
N GLU A 66 1.20 -17.66 -19.38
CA GLU A 66 0.10 -18.51 -19.80
C GLU A 66 -0.30 -18.25 -21.27
N GLU A 67 -0.23 -17.00 -21.73
CA GLU A 67 -0.38 -16.69 -23.16
C GLU A 67 0.64 -17.43 -24.03
N LYS A 68 1.90 -17.50 -23.59
CA LYS A 68 2.95 -18.25 -24.29
C LYS A 68 2.73 -19.76 -24.20
N ASN A 69 2.27 -20.28 -23.07
CA ASN A 69 1.98 -21.71 -22.89
C ASN A 69 0.87 -22.17 -23.86
N ILE A 70 -0.16 -21.33 -24.08
CA ILE A 70 -1.22 -21.61 -25.07
C ILE A 70 -0.64 -21.75 -26.49
N ILE A 71 0.38 -20.97 -26.85
CA ILE A 71 1.02 -21.03 -28.17
C ILE A 71 1.91 -22.28 -28.31
N LEU A 72 2.48 -22.76 -27.20
CA LEU A 72 3.45 -23.87 -27.18
C LEU A 72 2.80 -25.25 -27.07
N THR A 73 1.58 -25.35 -26.54
CA THR A 73 0.88 -26.64 -26.42
C THR A 73 -0.01 -26.90 -27.64
N ASN A 74 -0.13 -28.17 -28.03
CA ASN A 74 -1.04 -28.63 -29.09
C ASN A 74 -2.24 -29.39 -28.52
N ASP A 75 -2.34 -29.52 -27.19
CA ASP A 75 -3.44 -30.22 -26.52
C ASP A 75 -4.60 -29.26 -26.23
N GLU A 76 -5.76 -29.50 -26.83
CA GLU A 76 -6.96 -28.66 -26.68
C GLU A 76 -7.45 -28.60 -25.22
N SER A 77 -7.26 -29.68 -24.43
CA SER A 77 -7.64 -29.71 -23.02
C SER A 77 -6.76 -28.82 -22.16
N GLU A 78 -5.45 -28.78 -22.46
CA GLU A 78 -4.51 -27.88 -21.79
C GLU A 78 -4.72 -26.42 -22.19
N ILE A 79 -5.03 -26.15 -23.46
CA ILE A 79 -5.37 -24.81 -23.94
C ILE A 79 -6.57 -24.25 -23.16
N ARG A 80 -7.62 -25.06 -22.96
CA ARG A 80 -8.79 -24.64 -22.16
C ARG A 80 -8.41 -24.34 -20.71
N ARG A 81 -7.60 -25.19 -20.09
CA ARG A 81 -7.09 -24.94 -18.73
C ARG A 81 -6.34 -23.61 -18.63
N TYR A 82 -5.46 -23.32 -19.59
CA TYR A 82 -4.71 -22.06 -19.61
C TYR A 82 -5.61 -20.84 -19.86
N LEU A 83 -6.65 -20.96 -20.70
CA LEU A 83 -7.63 -19.90 -20.91
C LEU A 83 -8.45 -19.59 -19.64
N ASP A 84 -8.82 -20.62 -18.88
CA ASP A 84 -9.54 -20.44 -17.61
C ASP A 84 -8.67 -19.71 -16.57
N VAL A 85 -7.42 -20.15 -16.40
CA VAL A 85 -6.43 -19.49 -15.52
C VAL A 85 -6.20 -18.04 -15.96
N LEU A 86 -6.05 -17.80 -17.26
CA LEU A 86 -5.84 -16.47 -17.81
C LEU A 86 -7.04 -15.53 -17.58
N THR A 87 -8.26 -16.06 -17.67
CA THR A 87 -9.48 -15.30 -17.38
C THR A 87 -9.54 -14.92 -15.89
N ALA A 88 -9.21 -15.85 -15.00
CA ALA A 88 -9.16 -15.60 -13.57
C ALA A 88 -8.09 -14.56 -13.19
N GLU A 89 -6.88 -14.68 -13.74
CA GLU A 89 -5.78 -13.75 -13.47
C GLU A 89 -6.02 -12.36 -14.07
N ARG A 90 -6.74 -12.25 -15.21
CA ARG A 90 -7.16 -10.93 -15.75
C ARG A 90 -8.14 -10.22 -14.82
N LYS A 91 -9.12 -10.96 -14.28
CA LYS A 91 -10.07 -10.40 -13.31
C LYS A 91 -9.35 -9.96 -12.04
N ASN A 92 -8.39 -10.76 -11.56
CA ASN A 92 -7.55 -10.41 -10.41
C ASN A 92 -6.72 -9.15 -10.68
N LEU A 93 -6.09 -9.07 -11.85
CA LEU A 93 -5.32 -7.89 -12.27
C LEU A 93 -6.19 -6.63 -12.30
N GLU A 94 -7.42 -6.71 -12.79
CA GLU A 94 -8.35 -5.57 -12.82
C GLU A 94 -8.68 -5.06 -11.41
N VAL A 95 -8.95 -5.97 -10.48
CA VAL A 95 -9.19 -5.61 -9.06
C VAL A 95 -7.94 -4.98 -8.45
N GLN A 96 -6.75 -5.52 -8.72
CA GLN A 96 -5.49 -4.94 -8.25
C GLN A 96 -5.27 -3.53 -8.83
N MET A 97 -5.58 -3.30 -10.11
CA MET A 97 -5.44 -1.98 -10.74
C MET A 97 -6.42 -0.94 -10.18
N GLN A 98 -7.60 -1.35 -9.74
CA GLN A 98 -8.59 -0.45 -9.12
C GLN A 98 -8.20 -0.11 -7.66
N THR A 99 -7.61 -1.06 -6.94
CA THR A 99 -7.23 -0.88 -5.53
C THR A 99 -5.87 -0.21 -5.36
N LEU A 100 -4.95 -0.36 -6.31
CA LEU A 100 -3.59 0.16 -6.20
C LEU A 100 -3.49 1.68 -5.94
N PRO A 101 -4.27 2.56 -6.60
CA PRO A 101 -4.16 4.01 -6.40
C PRO A 101 -4.43 4.46 -4.96
N GLN A 102 -5.19 3.69 -4.18
CA GLN A 102 -5.54 4.04 -2.80
C GLN A 102 -4.33 4.08 -1.86
N TYR A 103 -3.24 3.41 -2.24
CA TYR A 103 -2.00 3.35 -1.47
C TYR A 103 -0.98 4.44 -1.86
N PHE A 104 -1.28 5.28 -2.86
CA PHE A 104 -0.37 6.34 -3.31
C PHE A 104 -1.01 7.72 -3.11
N THR A 105 -0.67 8.36 -1.99
CA THR A 105 -1.23 9.68 -1.62
C THR A 105 -0.34 10.84 -2.06
N SER A 106 0.97 10.63 -2.24
CA SER A 106 1.92 11.64 -2.70
C SER A 106 1.75 11.97 -4.19
N GLY A 107 2.08 13.19 -4.59
CA GLY A 107 1.99 13.63 -6.00
C GLY A 107 2.83 12.78 -6.95
N GLU A 108 4.08 12.47 -6.53
CA GLU A 108 4.99 11.60 -7.29
C GLU A 108 4.48 10.15 -7.35
N GLY A 109 3.99 9.61 -6.22
CA GLY A 109 3.44 8.26 -6.14
C GLY A 109 2.25 8.06 -7.08
N LYS A 110 1.35 9.04 -7.17
CA LYS A 110 0.22 9.02 -8.10
C LYS A 110 0.67 9.01 -9.56
N ALA A 111 1.63 9.86 -9.93
CA ALA A 111 2.16 9.93 -11.29
C ALA A 111 2.82 8.61 -11.72
N LEU A 112 3.61 8.00 -10.83
CA LEU A 112 4.23 6.69 -11.08
C LEU A 112 3.19 5.57 -11.18
N CYS A 113 2.19 5.57 -10.28
CA CYS A 113 1.08 4.61 -10.33
C CYS A 113 0.29 4.71 -11.63
N GLU A 114 0.00 5.92 -12.09
CA GLU A 114 -0.70 6.16 -13.36
C GLU A 114 0.12 5.66 -14.56
N LYS A 115 1.42 5.96 -14.59
CA LYS A 115 2.33 5.46 -15.62
C LYS A 115 2.36 3.93 -15.65
N MET A 116 2.38 3.30 -14.47
CA MET A 116 2.33 1.83 -14.37
C MET A 116 1.00 1.29 -14.88
N ILE A 117 -0.14 1.85 -14.48
CA ILE A 117 -1.46 1.46 -14.96
C ILE A 117 -1.56 1.59 -16.48
N GLN A 118 -1.03 2.67 -17.06
CA GLN A 118 -0.96 2.86 -18.51
C GLN A 118 -0.11 1.77 -19.17
N SER A 119 1.07 1.48 -18.62
CA SER A 119 1.95 0.42 -19.16
C SER A 119 1.27 -0.95 -19.14
N VAL A 120 0.56 -1.29 -18.06
CA VAL A 120 -0.18 -2.56 -17.95
C VAL A 120 -1.30 -2.63 -18.97
N LYS A 121 -2.05 -1.54 -19.21
CA LYS A 121 -3.08 -1.50 -20.25
C LYS A 121 -2.52 -1.72 -21.66
N VAL A 122 -1.32 -1.23 -21.93
CA VAL A 122 -0.63 -1.42 -23.22
C VAL A 122 -0.11 -2.85 -23.36
N THR A 123 0.49 -3.42 -22.30
CA THR A 123 1.10 -4.76 -22.34
C THR A 123 0.06 -5.88 -22.26
N CYS A 124 -1.02 -5.68 -21.50
CA CYS A 124 -2.11 -6.65 -21.32
C CYS A 124 -3.44 -6.00 -21.73
N PRO A 125 -3.68 -5.77 -23.03
CA PRO A 125 -4.96 -5.22 -23.48
C PRO A 125 -6.08 -6.17 -23.08
N GLN A 126 -7.14 -5.63 -22.45
CA GLN A 126 -8.38 -6.34 -22.21
C GLN A 126 -8.99 -6.70 -23.58
N LYS A 127 -8.69 -7.89 -24.11
CA LYS A 127 -9.43 -8.45 -25.25
C LYS A 127 -10.82 -8.85 -24.75
N THR A 128 -11.74 -7.89 -24.72
CA THR A 128 -13.17 -8.18 -24.75
C THR A 128 -13.53 -8.66 -26.14
N GLY A 129 -13.33 -9.95 -26.41
CA GLY A 129 -13.77 -10.57 -27.66
C GLY A 129 -13.35 -12.03 -27.70
N PRO A 130 -14.25 -12.97 -28.04
CA PRO A 130 -13.91 -14.38 -28.16
C PRO A 130 -12.77 -14.55 -29.17
N PRO A 131 -11.93 -15.61 -29.02
CA PRO A 131 -10.84 -15.87 -29.94
C PRO A 131 -11.41 -15.92 -31.36
N LYS A 132 -10.98 -15.01 -32.23
CA LYS A 132 -11.19 -15.16 -33.67
C LYS A 132 -10.54 -16.48 -34.04
N LYS A 133 -11.38 -17.47 -34.38
CA LYS A 133 -10.95 -18.70 -35.03
C LYS A 133 -10.08 -18.28 -36.23
N LEU A 134 -8.80 -18.62 -36.19
CA LEU A 134 -8.01 -18.71 -37.39
C LEU A 134 -8.59 -19.87 -38.18
N VAL A 135 -9.32 -19.54 -39.24
CA VAL A 135 -9.65 -20.44 -40.35
C VAL A 135 -8.48 -20.41 -41.31
#